data_AF-A0A523ZVH0-F1
#
_entry.id   AF-A0A523ZVH0-F1
#
_cell.length_a   1.000
_cell.length_b   1.000
_cell.length_c   1.000
_cell.angle_alpha   90.00
_cell.angle_beta   90.00
_cell.angle_gamma   90.00
#
_symmetry.space_group_name_H-M   'P 1'
#
loop_
_entity.id
_entity.type
_entity.pdbx_description
1 polymer ?
#
loop_
_entity_poly.entity_id
_entity_poly.type
_entity_poly.pdbx_seq_one_letter_code
_entity_poly.pdbx_strand_id
1 'polypeptide(L)' 'MKKNMIEENVKKILQELPPGVDLMAAAKARTPEEIMRAAQAGVEIVGENYVQEALAAFNVVGHRVKWH' A
#
# COMPACT_ATOMS: atom_id res chain seq x y z
N MET A 1 4.86 17.06 -7.26
CA MET A 1 4.25 16.35 -6.13
C MET A 1 5.20 16.40 -4.95
N LYS A 2 4.71 16.66 -3.72
CA LYS A 2 5.59 16.60 -2.53
C LYS A 2 6.18 15.20 -2.45
N LYS A 3 7.51 15.12 -2.35
CA LYS A 3 8.27 13.88 -2.49
C LYS A 3 7.92 12.81 -1.44
N ASN A 4 7.18 13.14 -0.37
CA ASN A 4 6.91 12.27 0.79
C ASN A 4 5.40 12.09 1.14
N MET A 5 4.47 12.49 0.27
CA MET A 5 3.05 12.57 0.64
C MET A 5 2.42 11.20 0.98
N ILE A 6 2.89 10.11 0.36
CA ILE A 6 2.37 8.75 0.61
C ILE A 6 2.76 8.30 2.01
N GLU A 7 4.03 8.44 2.36
CA GLU A 7 4.59 7.98 3.63
C GLU A 7 4.01 8.76 4.81
N GLU A 8 3.86 10.08 4.65
CA GLU A 8 3.24 10.94 5.66
C GLU A 8 1.77 10.54 5.92
N ASN A 9 1.01 10.31 4.86
CA ASN A 9 -0.40 9.91 4.97
C ASN A 9 -0.55 8.53 5.61
N VAL A 10 0.26 7.54 5.20
CA VAL A 10 0.23 6.20 5.78
C VAL A 10 0.52 6.25 7.27
N LYS A 11 1.59 6.93 7.68
CA LYS A 11 1.96 7.06 9.10
C LYS A 11 0.87 7.73 9.92
N LYS A 12 0.26 8.79 9.38
CA LYS A 12 -0.83 9.49 10.04
C LYS A 12 -2.05 8.58 10.25
N ILE A 13 -2.48 7.87 9.19
CA ILE A 13 -3.63 6.96 9.28
C ILE A 13 -3.35 5.85 10.30
N LEU A 14 -2.18 5.21 10.23
CA LEU A 14 -1.82 4.14 11.16
C LEU A 14 -1.84 4.60 12.64
N GLN A 15 -1.45 5.85 12.92
CA GLN A 15 -1.51 6.41 14.28
C GLN A 15 -2.94 6.66 14.78
N GLU A 16 -3.90 6.81 13.88
CA GLU A 16 -5.31 7.09 14.20
C GLU A 16 -6.15 5.80 14.33
N LEU A 17 -5.62 4.65 13.91
CA LEU A 17 -6.36 3.39 13.95
C LEU A 17 -6.47 2.83 15.38
N PRO A 18 -7.67 2.40 15.79
CA PRO A 18 -7.84 1.74 17.07
C PRO A 18 -7.24 0.31 17.05
N PRO A 19 -6.97 -0.28 18.23
CA PRO A 19 -6.52 -1.67 18.31
C PRO A 19 -7.51 -2.63 17.63
N GLY A 20 -7.00 -3.58 16.86
CA GLY A 20 -7.79 -4.59 16.16
C GLY A 20 -8.37 -4.15 14.81
N VAL A 21 -7.98 -2.99 14.28
CA VAL A 21 -8.34 -2.54 12.94
C VAL A 21 -7.11 -2.56 12.03
N ASP A 22 -7.21 -3.28 10.91
CA ASP A 22 -6.15 -3.35 9.90
C ASP A 22 -6.34 -2.30 8.81
N LEU A 23 -5.22 -1.70 8.37
CA LEU A 23 -5.19 -0.83 7.20
C LEU A 23 -4.99 -1.65 5.92
N MET A 24 -5.98 -1.63 5.03
CA MET A 24 -5.87 -2.16 3.68
C MET A 24 -5.80 -1.01 2.66
N ALA A 25 -4.70 -0.93 1.90
CA ALA A 25 -4.56 0.04 0.83
C ALA A 25 -5.23 -0.48 -0.45
N ALA A 26 -6.31 0.19 -0.88
CA ALA A 26 -6.89 -0.05 -2.20
C ALA A 26 -6.00 0.59 -3.27
N ALA A 27 -5.27 -0.24 -4.02
CA ALA A 27 -4.18 0.19 -4.90
C ALA A 27 -4.55 0.29 -6.39
N LYS A 28 -5.82 0.04 -6.76
CA LYS A 28 -6.28 0.15 -8.15
C LYS A 28 -5.82 1.46 -8.81
N ALA A 29 -5.26 1.35 -10.01
CA ALA A 29 -4.68 2.46 -10.76
C ALA A 29 -3.55 3.24 -10.05
N ARG A 30 -2.89 2.66 -9.03
CA ARG A 30 -1.61 3.16 -8.48
C ARG A 30 -0.44 2.45 -9.15
N THR A 31 0.72 3.10 -9.18
CA THR A 31 1.91 2.46 -9.76
C THR A 31 2.59 1.52 -8.76
N PRO A 32 3.34 0.50 -9.22
CA PRO A 32 4.12 -0.37 -8.33
C PRO A 32 5.07 0.40 -7.39
N GLU A 33 5.60 1.54 -7.82
CA GLU A 33 6.47 2.40 -7.02
C GLU A 33 5.68 3.12 -5.90
N GLU A 34 4.47 3.59 -6.19
CA GLU A 34 3.58 4.16 -5.16
C GLU A 34 3.22 3.11 -4.10
N ILE A 35 2.93 1.88 -4.55
CA ILE A 35 2.62 0.75 -3.65
C ILE A 35 3.85 0.37 -2.80
N MET A 36 5.05 0.31 -3.41
CA MET A 36 6.29 0.06 -2.68
C MET A 36 6.52 1.11 -1.59
N ARG A 37 6.26 2.39 -1.88
CA ARG A 37 6.40 3.47 -0.91
C ARG A 37 5.40 3.34 0.23
N ALA A 38 4.15 2.97 -0.07
CA ALA A 38 3.15 2.70 0.96
C ALA A 38 3.54 1.51 1.84
N ALA A 39 4.05 0.42 1.24
CA ALA A 39 4.55 -0.75 1.95
C ALA A 39 5.72 -0.38 2.88
N GLN A 40 6.70 0.38 2.38
CA GLN A 40 7.83 0.87 3.19
C GLN A 40 7.40 1.81 4.33
N ALA A 41 6.25 2.47 4.19
CA ALA A 41 5.70 3.34 5.22
C ALA A 41 4.87 2.61 6.29
N GLY A 42 4.59 1.32 6.12
CA GLY A 42 3.89 0.48 7.09
C GLY A 42 2.55 -0.09 6.62
N VAL A 43 2.16 0.07 5.35
CA VAL A 43 1.00 -0.68 4.82
C VAL A 43 1.35 -2.16 4.72
N GLU A 44 0.56 -3.01 5.37
CA GLU A 44 0.77 -4.46 5.36
C GLU A 44 -0.15 -5.21 4.40
N ILE A 45 -1.30 -4.63 4.02
CA ILE A 45 -2.32 -5.27 3.17
C ILE A 45 -2.59 -4.37 1.96
N VAL A 46 -2.48 -4.94 0.77
CA VAL A 46 -2.77 -4.27 -0.50
C VAL A 46 -3.87 -5.01 -1.24
N GLY A 47 -4.90 -4.26 -1.63
CA GLY A 47 -6.01 -4.73 -2.44
C GLY A 47 -5.95 -4.23 -3.86
N GLU A 48 -6.14 -5.13 -4.82
CA GLU A 48 -6.19 -4.80 -6.24
C GLU A 48 -7.51 -5.23 -6.86
N ASN A 49 -8.00 -4.44 -7.81
CA ASN A 49 -9.25 -4.76 -8.50
C ASN A 49 -9.04 -5.56 -9.79
N TYR A 50 -7.82 -5.54 -10.34
CA TYR A 50 -7.50 -6.16 -11.64
C TYR A 50 -6.25 -7.03 -11.50
N VAL A 51 -6.36 -8.29 -11.93
CA VAL A 51 -5.28 -9.29 -11.78
C VAL A 51 -3.99 -8.86 -12.50
N GLN A 52 -4.11 -8.15 -13.62
CA GLN A 52 -2.95 -7.65 -14.37
C GLN A 52 -2.20 -6.54 -13.63
N GLU A 53 -2.93 -5.62 -12.98
CA GLU A 53 -2.34 -4.58 -12.12
C GLU A 53 -1.67 -5.23 -10.90
N ALA A 54 -2.35 -6.19 -10.27
CA ALA A 54 -1.82 -6.96 -9.14
C ALA A 54 -0.53 -7.70 -9.52
N LEU A 55 -0.47 -8.35 -10.68
CA LEU A 55 0.73 -9.05 -11.14
C LEU A 55 1.90 -8.08 -11.38
N ALA A 56 1.64 -6.93 -12.01
CA ALA A 56 2.67 -5.92 -12.24
C ALA A 56 3.22 -5.37 -10.92
N ALA A 57 2.33 -5.07 -9.96
CA ALA A 57 2.72 -4.60 -8.64
C ALA A 57 3.46 -5.68 -7.84
N PHE A 58 3.01 -6.94 -7.91
CA PHE A 58 3.63 -8.08 -7.25
C PHE A 58 5.08 -8.30 -7.71
N ASN A 59 5.36 -8.15 -9.01
CA ASN A 59 6.72 -8.30 -9.54
C ASN A 59 7.72 -7.30 -8.94
N VAL A 60 7.25 -6.15 -8.44
CA VAL A 60 8.10 -5.13 -7.81
C VAL A 60 8.08 -5.24 -6.28
N VAL A 61 6.88 -5.37 -5.70
CA VAL A 61 6.66 -5.31 -4.24
C VAL A 61 6.85 -6.67 -3.59
N GLY A 62 6.41 -7.74 -4.25
CA GLY A 62 6.49 -9.12 -3.78
C GLY A 62 5.75 -9.37 -2.48
N HIS A 63 6.32 -10.22 -1.63
CA HIS A 63 5.74 -10.64 -0.35
C HIS A 63 5.94 -9.64 0.80
N ARG A 64 6.29 -8.38 0.53
CA ARG A 64 6.39 -7.33 1.56
C ARG A 64 5.02 -6.95 2.14
N VAL A 65 3.96 -7.22 1.38
CA VAL A 65 2.57 -7.01 1.76
C VAL A 65 1.79 -8.29 1.55
N LYS A 66 0.67 -8.41 2.25
CA LYS A 66 -0.38 -9.38 1.96
C LYS A 66 -1.23 -8.83 0.83
N TRP A 67 -1.48 -9.67 -0.17
CA TRP A 67 -2.36 -9.35 -1.29
C TRP A 67 -3.77 -9.82 -0.94
N HIS A 68 -4.77 -8.99 -1.20
CA HIS A 68 -6.20 -9.29 -1.06
C HIS A 68 -6.94 -9.02 -2.36
#